data_AF-A0ABD0PAS0-F1
#
_entry.id   AF-A0ABD0PAS0-F1
#
_cell.length_a   1.000
_cell.length_b   1.000
_cell.length_c   1.000
_cell.angle_alpha   90.00
_cell.angle_beta   90.00
_cell.angle_gamma   90.00
#
_symmetry.space_group_name_H-M   'P 1'
#
loop_
_entity.id
_entity.type
_entity.pdbx_description
1 polymer ?
#
loop_
_entity_poly.entity_id
_entity_poly.type
_entity_poly.pdbx_seq_one_letter_code
_entity_poly.pdbx_strand_id
1 'polypeptide(L)'
;VVYFTATFPYVVLIIYLIRGVTLHGAWNGVKYMFTPKLEQLVNPQTWINAATQIFFSLGLGFGSLIAFASYNHHNNNFERQAVAVSLINSGTSVFASVVTFAIYGFKATFNYESCLE
;
A
#
# COMPACT_ATOMS: atom_id res chain seq x y z
N VAL A 1 -16.90 15.50 -5.64
CA VAL A 1 -16.27 14.32 -6.27
C VAL A 1 -15.17 13.72 -5.38
N VAL A 2 -14.10 14.48 -5.07
CA VAL A 2 -12.93 13.97 -4.30
C VAL A 2 -13.30 13.36 -2.94
N TYR A 3 -14.26 13.93 -2.20
CA TYR A 3 -14.70 13.36 -0.92
C TYR A 3 -15.14 11.90 -1.02
N PHE A 4 -15.89 11.53 -2.06
CA PHE A 4 -16.30 10.13 -2.27
C PHE A 4 -15.13 9.30 -2.80
N THR A 5 -14.46 9.77 -3.85
CA THR A 5 -13.41 8.98 -4.52
C THR A 5 -12.17 8.75 -3.65
N ALA A 6 -11.91 9.61 -2.67
CA ALA A 6 -10.81 9.45 -1.73
C ALA A 6 -11.18 8.60 -0.50
N THR A 7 -12.43 8.64 -0.02
CA THR A 7 -12.84 7.94 1.21
C THR A 7 -13.40 6.54 0.96
N PHE A 8 -14.15 6.35 -0.12
CA PHE A 8 -14.79 5.08 -0.45
C PHE A 8 -13.80 3.90 -0.57
N PRO A 9 -12.60 4.07 -1.19
CA PRO A 9 -11.61 2.99 -1.23
C PRO A 9 -11.19 2.47 0.16
N TYR A 10 -11.13 3.33 1.18
CA TYR A 10 -10.78 2.89 2.54
C TYR A 10 -11.88 2.02 3.14
N VAL A 11 -13.15 2.34 2.90
CA VAL A 11 -14.29 1.51 3.33
C VAL A 11 -14.21 0.12 2.69
N VAL A 12 -13.95 0.08 1.39
CA VAL A 12 -13.79 -1.18 0.64
C VAL A 12 -12.59 -1.99 1.14
N LEU A 13 -11.44 -1.36 1.39
CA LEU A 13 -10.27 -2.03 1.93
C LEU A 13 -10.52 -2.61 3.32
N ILE A 14 -11.27 -1.91 4.19
CA ILE A 14 -11.65 -2.43 5.50
C ILE A 14 -12.55 -3.67 5.38
N ILE A 15 -13.53 -3.66 4.48
CA ILE A 15 -14.39 -4.83 4.21
C ILE A 15 -13.54 -6.01 3.72
N TYR A 16 -12.63 -5.76 2.77
CA TYR A 16 -11.73 -6.80 2.27
C TYR A 16 -10.75 -7.28 3.32
N LEU A 17 -10.30 -6.43 4.24
CA LEU A 17 -9.47 -6.86 5.36
C LEU A 17 -10.21 -7.86 6.25
N ILE A 18 -11.41 -7.49 6.72
CA ILE A 18 -12.24 -8.33 7.58
C ILE A 18 -12.51 -9.68 6.89
N ARG A 19 -12.89 -9.64 5.61
CA ARG A 19 -13.11 -10.88 4.87
C ARG A 19 -11.80 -11.66 4.65
N GLY A 20 -10.71 -10.99 4.31
CA GLY A 20 -9.42 -11.59 4.03
C GLY A 20 -8.85 -12.34 5.23
N VAL A 21 -8.85 -11.72 6.42
CA VAL A 21 -8.28 -12.34 7.63
C VAL A 21 -9.14 -13.44 8.23
N THR A 22 -10.43 -13.52 7.85
CA THR A 22 -11.34 -14.60 8.29
C THR A 22 -11.26 -15.85 7.40
N LEU A 23 -10.49 -15.81 6.30
CA LEU A 23 -10.28 -16.95 5.43
C LEU A 23 -9.20 -17.90 5.98
N HIS A 24 -9.40 -19.20 5.75
CA HIS A 24 -8.44 -20.24 6.10
C HIS A 24 -7.09 -20.00 5.42
N GLY A 25 -5.99 -20.11 6.15
CA GLY A 25 -4.64 -19.90 5.58
C GLY A 25 -4.27 -18.44 5.27
N ALA A 26 -5.13 -17.45 5.54
CA ALA A 26 -4.81 -16.04 5.26
C ALA A 26 -3.53 -15.54 5.94
N TRP A 27 -3.32 -15.94 7.20
CA TRP A 27 -2.15 -15.57 7.98
C TRP A 27 -0.82 -16.08 7.40
N ASN A 28 -0.83 -17.14 6.59
CA ASN A 28 0.37 -17.63 5.91
C ASN A 28 0.92 -16.56 4.94
N GLY A 29 0.03 -15.89 4.21
CA GLY A 29 0.41 -14.83 3.29
C GLY A 29 0.89 -13.57 4.01
N VAL A 30 0.23 -13.17 5.10
CA VAL A 30 0.68 -12.02 5.92
C VAL A 30 2.04 -12.31 6.56
N LYS A 31 2.26 -13.53 7.08
CA LYS A 31 3.57 -13.93 7.60
C LYS A 31 4.66 -13.90 6.53
N TYR A 32 4.33 -14.36 5.32
CA TYR A 32 5.26 -14.28 4.18
C TYR A 32 5.65 -12.84 3.85
N MET A 33 4.69 -11.90 3.84
CA MET A 33 4.96 -10.48 3.59
C MET A 33 5.97 -9.87 4.56
N PHE A 34 5.87 -10.21 5.84
CA PHE A 34 6.75 -9.67 6.89
C PHE A 34 8.02 -10.50 7.14
N THR A 35 8.27 -11.54 6.35
CA THR A 35 9.51 -12.33 6.46
C THR A 35 10.62 -11.64 5.65
N PRO A 36 11.61 -11.00 6.31
CA PRO A 36 12.62 -10.23 5.60
C PRO A 36 13.62 -11.16 4.90
N LYS A 37 13.96 -10.80 3.65
CA LYS A 37 15.03 -11.43 2.86
C LYS A 37 16.20 -10.47 2.77
N LEU A 38 17.12 -10.54 3.73
CA LEU A 38 18.20 -9.56 3.90
C LEU A 38 19.18 -9.55 2.71
N GLU A 39 19.31 -10.68 2.01
CA GLU A 39 20.09 -10.79 0.78
C GLU A 39 19.62 -9.81 -0.31
N GLN A 40 18.34 -9.42 -0.30
CA GLN A 40 17.79 -8.47 -1.28
C GLN A 40 18.29 -7.04 -1.06
N LEU A 41 18.81 -6.70 0.12
CA LEU A 41 19.34 -5.37 0.41
C LEU A 41 20.65 -5.09 -0.32
N VAL A 42 21.41 -6.13 -0.66
CA VAL A 42 22.67 -6.02 -1.42
C VAL A 42 22.40 -5.83 -2.92
N ASN A 43 21.20 -6.20 -3.39
CA ASN A 43 20.83 -6.07 -4.80
C ASN A 43 20.48 -4.61 -5.14
N PRO A 44 21.23 -3.94 -6.03
CA PRO A 44 20.96 -2.55 -6.42
C PRO A 44 19.59 -2.38 -7.10
N GLN A 45 19.09 -3.42 -7.78
CA GLN A 45 17.77 -3.38 -8.41
C GLN A 45 16.64 -3.19 -7.38
N THR A 46 16.79 -3.73 -6.16
CA THR A 46 15.83 -3.54 -5.07
C THR A 46 15.64 -2.06 -4.74
N TRP A 47 16.73 -1.31 -4.69
CA TRP A 47 16.73 0.12 -4.39
C TRP A 47 16.17 0.95 -5.55
N ILE A 48 16.52 0.60 -6.79
CA ILE A 48 15.94 1.24 -8.00
C ILE A 48 14.42 1.06 -8.02
N ASN A 49 13.94 -0.15 -7.75
CA ASN A 49 12.51 -0.44 -7.72
C ASN A 49 11.81 0.32 -6.58
N ALA A 50 12.42 0.36 -5.38
CA ALA A 50 11.87 1.10 -4.25
C ALA A 50 11.78 2.60 -4.52
N ALA A 51 12.85 3.22 -5.06
CA ALA A 51 12.84 4.62 -5.44
C ALA A 51 11.77 4.90 -6.49
N THR A 52 11.74 4.12 -7.57
CA THR A 52 10.75 4.24 -8.65
C THR A 52 9.32 4.16 -8.11
N GLN A 53 9.05 3.20 -7.21
CA GLN A 53 7.75 3.06 -6.58
C GLN A 53 7.34 4.30 -5.78
N ILE A 54 8.26 4.93 -5.03
CA ILE A 54 7.95 6.15 -4.27
C ILE A 54 7.64 7.34 -5.20
N PHE A 55 8.40 7.51 -6.28
CA PHE A 55 8.13 8.58 -7.26
C PHE A 55 6.74 8.43 -7.88
N PHE A 56 6.36 7.23 -8.30
CA PHE A 56 5.04 6.97 -8.87
C PHE A 56 3.92 7.04 -7.82
N SER A 57 4.14 6.51 -6.62
CA SER A 57 3.12 6.49 -5.55
C SER A 57 2.74 7.89 -5.09
N LEU A 58 3.72 8.78 -4.92
CA LEU A 58 3.47 10.17 -4.51
C LEU A 58 3.15 11.09 -5.71
N GLY A 59 3.37 10.64 -6.95
CA GLY A 59 3.19 11.48 -8.14
C GLY A 59 4.21 12.63 -8.23
N LEU A 60 5.44 12.40 -7.78
CA LEU A 60 6.50 13.41 -7.81
C LEU A 60 6.94 13.71 -9.25
N GLY A 61 7.10 14.99 -9.59
CA GLY A 61 7.56 15.43 -10.91
C GLY A 61 6.47 15.58 -11.98
N PHE A 62 5.21 15.25 -11.68
CA PHE A 62 4.09 15.34 -12.63
C PHE A 62 3.43 16.72 -12.71
N GLY A 63 3.82 17.68 -11.86
CA GLY A 63 3.27 19.05 -11.82
C GLY A 63 1.88 19.18 -11.17
N SER A 64 1.13 18.09 -10.99
CA SER A 64 -0.19 18.07 -10.35
C SER A 64 -0.17 18.62 -8.92
N LEU A 65 0.79 18.19 -8.10
CA LEU A 65 0.96 18.68 -6.73
C LEU A 65 1.33 20.17 -6.68
N ILE A 66 2.12 20.65 -7.65
CA ILE A 66 2.47 22.07 -7.77
C ILE A 66 1.22 22.89 -8.08
N ALA A 67 0.40 22.43 -9.03
CA ALA A 67 -0.86 23.07 -9.36
C ALA A 67 -1.82 23.10 -8.15
N PHE A 68 -1.97 21.99 -7.42
CA PHE A 68 -2.81 21.97 -6.21
C PHE A 68 -2.28 22.89 -5.12
N ALA A 69 -0.97 22.92 -4.90
CA ALA A 69 -0.35 23.81 -3.93
C ALA A 69 -0.53 25.29 -4.27
N SER A 70 -0.60 25.66 -5.56
CA SER A 70 -0.82 27.06 -5.99
C SER A 70 -2.17 27.64 -5.59
N TYR A 71 -3.15 26.80 -5.25
CA TYR A 71 -4.45 27.24 -4.75
C TYR A 71 -4.52 27.37 -3.22
N ASN A 72 -3.47 27.00 -2.49
CA ASN A 72 -3.43 27.12 -1.04
C ASN A 72 -3.18 28.58 -0.59
N HIS A 73 -3.68 28.92 0.60
CA HIS A 73 -3.33 30.19 1.24
C HIS A 73 -1.83 30.30 1.51
N HIS A 74 -1.26 31.51 1.37
CA HIS A 74 0.17 31.74 1.57
C HIS A 74 0.67 31.41 2.99
N ASN A 75 -0.17 31.56 4.02
CA ASN A 75 0.18 31.26 5.41
C ASN A 75 -0.17 29.81 5.82
N ASN A 76 -0.34 28.92 4.85
CA ASN A 76 -0.65 27.52 5.12
C ASN A 76 0.62 26.74 5.52
N ASN A 77 0.52 25.87 6.53
CA ASN A 77 1.65 25.03 6.95
C ASN A 77 1.86 23.87 5.97
N PHE A 78 2.61 24.14 4.90
CA PHE A 78 2.89 23.18 3.84
C PHE A 78 3.79 22.03 4.29
N GLU A 79 4.70 22.26 5.25
CA GLU A 79 5.59 21.22 5.80
C GLU A 79 4.77 20.12 6.47
N ARG A 80 3.83 20.50 7.34
CA ARG A 80 2.95 19.56 8.02
C ARG A 80 2.08 18.78 7.03
N GLN A 81 1.58 19.44 5.98
CA GLN A 81 0.79 18.77 4.95
C GLN A 81 1.62 17.78 4.15
N ALA A 82 2.84 18.15 3.75
CA ALA A 82 3.74 17.27 3.02
C ALA A 82 4.07 16.00 3.81
N VAL A 83 4.38 16.13 5.10
CA VAL A 83 4.63 14.99 5.99
C VAL A 83 3.38 14.13 6.14
N ALA A 84 2.22 14.74 6.41
CA ALA A 84 0.96 14.01 6.59
C ALA A 84 0.56 13.22 5.33
N VAL A 85 0.63 13.84 4.15
CA VAL A 85 0.32 13.17 2.86
C VAL A 85 1.28 12.01 2.61
N SER A 86 2.58 12.19 2.87
CA SER A 86 3.59 11.15 2.67
C SER A 86 3.38 9.95 3.60
N LEU A 87 3.04 10.21 4.86
CA LEU A 87 2.74 9.16 5.84
C LEU A 87 1.44 8.42 5.51
N ILE A 88 0.39 9.15 5.12
CA ILE A 88 -0.89 8.54 4.72
C ILE A 88 -0.69 7.68 3.47
N ASN A 89 0.00 8.19 2.45
CA ASN A 89 0.31 7.41 1.24
C ASN A 89 1.01 6.09 1.58
N SER A 90 2.11 6.17 2.33
CA SER A 90 2.90 4.98 2.69
C SER A 90 2.14 4.02 3.59
N GLY A 91 1.40 4.56 4.57
CA GLY A 91 0.54 3.78 5.47
C GLY A 91 -0.56 3.05 4.71
N THR A 92 -1.20 3.71 3.74
CA THR A 92 -2.21 3.09 2.88
C THR A 92 -1.60 2.01 1.98
N SER A 93 -0.39 2.20 1.45
CA SER A 93 0.31 1.16 0.69
C SER A 93 0.58 -0.10 1.53
N VAL A 94 1.06 0.07 2.77
CA VAL A 94 1.28 -1.05 3.70
C VAL A 94 -0.05 -1.73 4.06
N PHE A 95 -1.07 -0.94 4.38
CA PHE A 95 -2.40 -1.43 4.72
C PHE A 95 -3.01 -2.26 3.58
N ALA A 96 -2.99 -1.74 2.34
CA ALA A 96 -3.47 -2.45 1.17
C ALA A 96 -2.66 -3.74 0.90
N SER A 97 -1.34 -3.70 1.11
CA SER A 97 -0.49 -4.88 0.97
C SER A 97 -0.89 -5.99 1.95
N VAL A 98 -1.18 -5.67 3.22
CA VAL A 98 -1.67 -6.65 4.20
C VAL A 98 -2.96 -7.31 3.73
N VAL A 99 -3.91 -6.53 3.20
CA VAL A 99 -5.18 -7.04 2.64
C VAL A 99 -4.91 -8.00 1.47
N THR A 100 -4.04 -7.61 0.54
CA THR A 100 -3.70 -8.44 -0.63
C THR A 100 -3.00 -9.74 -0.21
N PHE A 101 -2.03 -9.68 0.69
CA PHE A 101 -1.29 -10.85 1.14
C PHE A 101 -2.15 -11.81 1.98
N ALA A 102 -3.15 -11.31 2.72
CA ALA A 102 -4.14 -12.19 3.37
C ALA A 102 -4.90 -13.04 2.34
N ILE A 103 -5.35 -12.43 1.24
CA ILE A 103 -6.05 -13.15 0.16
C ILE A 103 -5.12 -14.12 -0.57
N TYR A 104 -3.86 -13.72 -0.83
CA TYR A 104 -2.86 -14.63 -1.42
C TYR A 104 -2.55 -15.83 -0.51
N GLY A 105 -2.51 -15.63 0.81
CA GLY A 105 -2.34 -16.72 1.79
C GLY A 105 -3.45 -17.76 1.69
N PHE A 106 -4.71 -17.30 1.64
CA PHE A 106 -5.86 -18.19 1.42
C PHE A 106 -5.74 -18.93 0.09
N LYS A 107 -5.49 -18.22 -1.02
CA LYS A 107 -5.39 -18.83 -2.36
C LYS A 107 -4.26 -19.86 -2.43
N ALA A 108 -3.11 -19.57 -1.85
CA ALA A 108 -1.98 -20.50 -1.81
C ALA A 108 -2.31 -21.75 -0.99
N THR A 109 -2.97 -21.59 0.15
CA THR A 109 -3.38 -22.71 1.03
C THR A 109 -4.42 -23.59 0.33
N PHE A 110 -5.45 -22.99 -0.25
CA PHE A 110 -6.49 -23.69 -1.01
C PHE A 110 -5.90 -24.48 -2.18
N ASN A 111 -5.04 -23.84 -3.00
CA ASN A 111 -4.41 -24.51 -4.15
C ASN A 111 -3.50 -25.67 -3.72
N TYR A 112 -2.83 -25.56 -2.57
CA TYR A 112 -2.01 -26.63 -2.03
C TYR A 112 -2.86 -27.83 -1.60
N GLU A 113 -3.95 -27.59 -0.87
CA GLU A 113 -4.88 -28.64 -0.44
C GLU A 113 -5.53 -29.34 -1.64
N SER A 114 -5.98 -28.59 -2.67
CA SER A 114 -6.56 -29.16 -3.89
C SER A 114 -5.58 -29.96 -4.75
N CYS A 115 -4.27 -29.79 -4.58
CA CYS A 115 -3.25 -30.57 -5.30
C CYS A 115 -2.96 -31.91 -4.61
N LEU A 116 -3.33 -32.05 -3.33
CA LEU A 116 -3.12 -33.27 -2.55
C LEU A 116 -4.30 -34.24 -2.65
N GLU A 117 -5.48 -33.75 -3.01
CA GLU A 117 -6.66 -34.54 -3.39
C GLU A 117 -6.54 -35.10 -4.82
#